data_AF-A0AAW4PAT2-F1
#
_entry.id   AF-A0AAW4PAT2-F1
#
_cell.length_a   1.000
_cell.length_b   1.000
_cell.length_c   1.000
_cell.angle_alpha   90.00
_cell.angle_beta   90.00
_cell.angle_gamma   90.00
#
_symmetry.space_group_name_H-M   'P 1'
#
loop_
_entity.id
_entity.type
_entity.pdbx_description
1 polymer ?
#
loop_
_entity_poly.entity_id
_entity_poly.type
_entity_poly.pdbx_seq_one_letter_code
_entity_poly.pdbx_strand_id
1 'polypeptide(L)'
;MSSYEAHSVSYSGTTESDWSAPSESDFETDDLSTIDDHYLLSSSGFPPEDFGDLQIPVVDPDGNLNLNALQTAYSGGHSVEAVDGIDSDTVGQVKGIIQRLASEEFDHEIGD
;
A
#
# COMPACT_ATOMS: atom_id res chain seq x y z
N MET A 1 -2.62 19.86 -7.88
CA MET A 1 -3.22 19.20 -6.71
C MET A 1 -3.55 17.82 -7.17
N SER A 2 -2.69 16.89 -6.83
CA SER A 2 -2.90 15.46 -6.90
C SER A 2 -4.19 15.13 -6.17
N SER A 3 -5.03 14.31 -6.81
CA SER A 3 -6.22 13.73 -6.16
C SER A 3 -5.82 12.60 -5.20
N TYR A 4 -4.56 12.18 -5.22
CA TYR A 4 -4.09 11.07 -4.40
C TYR A 4 -3.93 11.44 -2.94
N GLU A 5 -4.51 10.59 -2.08
CA GLU A 5 -4.40 10.63 -0.64
C GLU A 5 -3.57 9.45 -0.14
N ALA A 6 -2.67 9.69 0.81
CA ALA A 6 -1.90 8.65 1.48
C ALA A 6 -2.61 8.19 2.74
N HIS A 7 -2.62 6.88 2.99
CA HIS A 7 -3.33 6.26 4.11
C HIS A 7 -2.43 5.29 4.88
N SER A 8 -2.82 5.04 6.13
CA SER A 8 -2.17 4.06 6.99
C SER A 8 -2.88 2.72 6.90
N VAL A 9 -2.15 1.65 6.64
CA VAL A 9 -2.73 0.31 6.60
C VAL A 9 -3.06 -0.26 7.98
N SER A 10 -4.02 -1.19 8.00
CA SER A 10 -4.37 -2.02 9.14
C SER A 10 -4.01 -3.47 8.85
N TYR A 11 -3.36 -4.14 9.79
CA TYR A 11 -2.91 -5.53 9.64
C TYR A 11 -2.95 -6.25 10.98
N SER A 12 -3.11 -7.58 10.91
CA SER A 12 -3.19 -8.47 12.07
C SER A 12 -1.93 -9.34 12.25
N GLY A 13 -1.10 -9.41 11.21
CA GLY A 13 0.15 -10.18 11.20
C GLY A 13 1.17 -9.62 10.22
N THR A 14 2.31 -10.29 10.12
CA THR A 14 3.41 -9.95 9.23
C THR A 14 3.87 -11.18 8.47
N THR A 15 4.35 -10.98 7.24
CA THR A 15 4.83 -12.07 6.37
C THR A 15 5.98 -11.60 5.48
N GLU A 16 6.88 -12.53 5.16
CA GLU A 16 7.99 -12.33 4.21
C GLU A 16 7.81 -13.21 2.96
N SER A 17 6.59 -13.72 2.74
CA SER A 17 6.27 -14.58 1.60
C SER A 17 6.33 -13.83 0.28
N ASP A 18 6.47 -14.56 -0.82
CA ASP A 18 6.43 -14.00 -2.17
C ASP A 18 5.22 -13.08 -2.36
N TRP A 19 5.45 -11.93 -2.98
CA TRP A 19 4.43 -10.90 -3.15
C TRP A 19 3.82 -10.93 -4.54
N SER A 20 2.50 -10.81 -4.59
CA SER A 20 1.72 -10.50 -5.79
C SER A 20 0.60 -9.55 -5.38
N ALA A 21 0.44 -8.46 -6.12
CA ALA A 21 -0.59 -7.47 -5.79
C ALA A 21 -1.99 -8.13 -5.85
N PRO A 22 -2.82 -7.97 -4.80
CA PRO A 22 -4.15 -8.53 -4.78
C PRO A 22 -5.09 -7.81 -5.75
N SER A 23 -6.07 -8.55 -6.24
CA SER A 23 -7.21 -8.07 -7.02
C SER A 23 -8.48 -8.09 -6.17
N GLU A 24 -9.53 -7.40 -6.62
CA GLU A 24 -10.82 -7.33 -5.92
C GLU A 24 -11.38 -8.73 -5.60
N SER A 25 -11.19 -9.68 -6.51
CA SER A 25 -11.67 -11.07 -6.35
C SER A 25 -10.89 -11.89 -5.31
N ASP A 26 -9.75 -11.40 -4.83
CA ASP A 26 -8.97 -12.06 -3.78
C ASP A 26 -9.50 -11.74 -2.38
N PHE A 27 -10.34 -10.71 -2.24
CA PHE A 27 -10.96 -10.34 -0.97
C PHE A 27 -12.28 -11.09 -0.77
N GLU A 28 -12.54 -11.54 0.47
CA GLU A 28 -13.82 -12.20 0.83
C GLU A 28 -14.97 -11.20 1.05
N THR A 29 -14.72 -9.90 0.84
CA THR A 29 -15.65 -8.79 1.09
C THR A 29 -15.65 -7.84 -0.10
N ASP A 30 -16.82 -7.27 -0.41
CA ASP A 30 -16.98 -6.16 -1.35
C ASP A 30 -16.95 -4.79 -0.61
N ASP A 31 -16.69 -4.80 0.70
CA ASP A 31 -16.63 -3.57 1.50
C ASP A 31 -15.29 -2.85 1.29
N LEU A 32 -15.33 -1.80 0.46
CA LEU A 32 -14.17 -0.97 0.16
C LEU A 32 -13.51 -0.36 1.40
N SER A 33 -14.26 -0.14 2.48
CA SER A 33 -13.71 0.38 3.75
C SER A 33 -12.99 -0.68 4.59
N THR A 34 -13.09 -1.95 4.20
CA THR A 34 -12.25 -3.04 4.73
C THR A 34 -11.07 -3.29 3.79
N ILE A 35 -11.27 -3.14 2.48
CA ILE A 35 -10.21 -3.35 1.50
C ILE A 35 -9.19 -2.21 1.55
N ASP A 36 -9.61 -0.97 1.77
CA ASP A 36 -8.74 0.21 1.79
C ASP A 36 -7.66 0.16 2.88
N ASP A 37 -7.94 -0.51 4.01
CA ASP A 37 -6.98 -0.84 5.06
C ASP A 37 -5.74 -1.61 4.55
N HIS A 38 -5.80 -2.23 3.36
CA HIS A 38 -4.68 -2.97 2.77
C HIS A 38 -3.77 -2.13 1.85
N TYR A 39 -4.18 -0.89 1.54
CA TYR A 39 -3.56 -0.02 0.54
C TYR A 39 -3.05 1.29 1.16
N LEU A 40 -1.92 1.78 0.66
CA LEU A 40 -1.31 3.02 1.15
C LEU A 40 -1.76 4.27 0.39
N LEU A 41 -2.45 4.12 -0.74
CA LEU A 41 -2.75 5.22 -1.65
C LEU A 41 -4.12 5.04 -2.30
N SER A 42 -4.86 6.13 -2.44
CA SER A 42 -6.13 6.17 -3.19
C SER A 42 -6.21 7.42 -4.07
N SER A 43 -6.70 7.32 -5.31
CA SER A 43 -6.97 8.48 -6.19
C SER A 43 -8.25 9.25 -5.86
N SER A 44 -9.18 8.65 -5.12
CA SER A 44 -10.47 9.26 -4.77
C SER A 44 -10.60 9.60 -3.28
N GLY A 45 -9.60 9.20 -2.46
CA GLY A 45 -9.59 9.36 -1.00
C GLY A 45 -10.00 8.10 -0.24
N PHE A 46 -10.16 8.24 1.07
CA PHE A 46 -10.57 7.15 1.99
C PHE A 46 -11.88 7.52 2.70
N PRO A 47 -12.97 6.74 2.53
CA PRO A 47 -13.08 5.52 1.72
C PRO A 47 -13.01 5.81 0.20
N PRO A 48 -12.56 4.85 -0.63
CA PRO A 48 -12.45 5.03 -2.07
C PRO A 48 -13.82 4.98 -2.77
N GLU A 49 -13.90 5.51 -4.00
CA GLU A 49 -15.12 5.44 -4.83
C GLU A 49 -15.22 4.07 -5.52
N ASP A 50 -14.11 3.57 -6.04
CA ASP A 50 -13.99 2.25 -6.67
C ASP A 50 -12.71 1.51 -6.22
N PHE A 51 -12.69 0.17 -6.32
CA PHE A 51 -11.48 -0.63 -6.07
C PHE A 51 -10.29 -0.19 -6.94
N GLY A 52 -10.56 0.28 -8.16
CA GLY A 52 -9.53 0.77 -9.07
C GLY A 52 -8.82 2.04 -8.61
N ASP A 53 -9.38 2.77 -7.64
CA ASP A 53 -8.74 3.95 -7.06
C ASP A 53 -7.63 3.57 -6.08
N LEU A 54 -7.71 2.38 -5.48
CA LEU A 54 -6.73 1.88 -4.54
C LEU A 54 -5.43 1.49 -5.24
N GLN A 55 -4.33 1.98 -4.70
CA GLN A 55 -2.98 1.83 -5.25
C GLN A 55 -2.02 1.49 -4.11
N ILE A 56 -0.91 0.85 -4.46
CA ILE A 56 0.14 0.48 -3.51
C ILE A 56 -0.39 -0.45 -2.39
N PRO A 57 -0.84 -1.68 -2.73
CA PRO A 57 -1.16 -2.69 -1.73
C PRO A 57 0.11 -3.14 -0.99
N VAL A 58 0.02 -3.25 0.33
CA VAL A 58 1.12 -3.73 1.19
C VAL A 58 0.70 -4.79 2.20
N VAL A 59 -0.60 -4.97 2.40
CA VAL A 59 -1.18 -6.03 3.22
C VAL A 59 -1.85 -7.03 2.29
N ASP A 60 -1.61 -8.32 2.50
CA ASP A 60 -2.29 -9.38 1.75
C ASP A 60 -3.77 -9.50 2.15
N PRO A 61 -4.63 -10.18 1.35
CA PRO A 61 -6.04 -10.37 1.69
C PRO A 61 -6.28 -11.13 3.00
N ASP A 62 -5.29 -11.88 3.48
CA ASP A 62 -5.31 -12.56 4.78
C ASP A 62 -5.05 -11.60 5.96
N GLY A 63 -4.73 -10.33 5.69
CA GLY A 63 -4.50 -9.29 6.70
C GLY A 63 -3.08 -9.28 7.27
N ASN A 64 -2.10 -9.78 6.53
CA ASN A 64 -0.68 -9.75 6.89
C ASN A 64 0.07 -8.68 6.09
N LEU A 65 0.77 -7.80 6.80
CA LEU A 65 1.71 -6.88 6.19
C LEU A 65 2.85 -7.68 5.53
N ASN A 66 3.17 -7.40 4.28
CA ASN A 66 4.18 -8.16 3.53
C ASN A 66 5.44 -7.33 3.24
N LEU A 67 6.60 -7.82 3.67
CA LEU A 67 7.89 -7.13 3.47
C LEU A 67 8.25 -6.96 1.98
N ASN A 68 8.00 -7.96 1.14
CA ASN A 68 8.24 -7.88 -0.30
C ASN A 68 7.29 -6.88 -0.98
N ALA A 69 6.07 -6.73 -0.44
CA ALA A 69 5.15 -5.68 -0.88
C ALA A 69 5.69 -4.29 -0.57
N LEU A 70 6.18 -4.08 0.64
CA LEU A 70 6.82 -2.83 1.06
C LEU A 70 8.02 -2.46 0.16
N GLN A 71 8.88 -3.43 -0.15
CA GLN A 71 10.02 -3.20 -1.05
C GLN A 71 9.58 -2.83 -2.47
N THR A 72 8.56 -3.51 -3.00
CA THR A 72 7.99 -3.26 -4.34
C THR A 72 7.29 -1.90 -4.40
N ALA A 73 6.58 -1.54 -3.34
CA ALA A 73 5.90 -0.25 -3.18
C ALA A 73 6.89 0.91 -3.09
N TYR A 74 8.05 0.69 -2.47
CA TYR A 74 9.11 1.70 -2.38
C TYR A 74 9.86 1.87 -3.71
N SER A 75 10.18 0.76 -4.38
CA SER A 75 11.02 0.75 -5.58
C SER A 75 10.60 -0.34 -6.59
N GLY A 76 10.61 0.00 -7.87
CA GLY A 76 10.28 -0.93 -8.95
C GLY A 76 9.23 -0.39 -9.91
N GLY A 77 8.66 -1.28 -10.74
CA GLY A 77 7.64 -0.91 -11.73
C GLY A 77 6.26 -0.62 -11.14
N HIS A 78 6.02 -1.00 -9.89
CA HIS A 78 4.76 -0.79 -9.15
C HIS A 78 4.97 0.09 -7.90
N SER A 79 6.06 0.88 -7.89
CA SER A 79 6.31 1.77 -6.76
C SER A 79 5.40 2.98 -6.78
N VAL A 80 5.33 3.69 -5.65
CA VAL A 80 4.59 4.95 -5.56
C VAL A 80 5.10 6.02 -6.55
N GLU A 81 6.36 5.94 -6.99
CA GLU A 81 6.92 6.85 -8.00
C GLU A 81 6.46 6.53 -9.42
N ALA A 82 5.98 5.31 -9.67
CA ALA A 82 5.45 4.89 -10.96
C ALA A 82 3.97 5.31 -11.14
N VAL A 83 3.32 5.82 -10.09
CA VAL A 83 1.93 6.29 -10.14
C VAL A 83 1.87 7.59 -10.95
N ASP A 84 1.05 7.59 -12.01
CA ASP A 84 0.90 8.77 -12.86
C ASP A 84 0.09 9.87 -12.15
N GLY A 85 0.63 11.10 -12.17
CA GLY A 85 -0.06 12.27 -11.64
C GLY A 85 -0.01 12.47 -10.12
N ILE A 86 0.75 11.64 -9.38
CA ILE A 86 1.00 11.85 -7.95
C ILE A 86 1.98 13.00 -7.71
N ASP A 87 1.71 13.83 -6.71
CA ASP A 87 2.61 14.91 -6.30
C ASP A 87 3.75 14.36 -5.41
N SER A 88 4.92 15.00 -5.47
CA SER A 88 6.12 14.58 -4.71
C SER A 88 5.92 14.53 -3.18
N ASP A 89 5.04 15.39 -2.65
CA ASP A 89 4.71 15.40 -1.23
C ASP A 89 3.96 14.13 -0.80
N THR A 90 3.05 13.62 -1.64
CA THR A 90 2.33 12.36 -1.38
C THR A 90 3.27 11.17 -1.54
N VAL A 91 4.14 11.19 -2.56
CA VAL A 91 5.20 10.18 -2.73
C VAL A 91 6.06 10.07 -1.47
N GLY A 92 6.53 11.21 -0.94
CA GLY A 92 7.35 11.26 0.27
C GLY A 92 6.62 10.69 1.50
N GLN A 93 5.32 11.00 1.65
CA GLN A 93 4.51 10.45 2.73
C GLN A 93 4.39 8.94 2.66
N VAL A 94 4.03 8.40 1.49
CA VAL A 94 3.90 6.94 1.29
C VAL A 94 5.25 6.24 1.52
N LYS A 95 6.34 6.77 0.96
CA LYS A 95 7.69 6.24 1.21
C LYS A 95 8.06 6.23 2.68
N GLY A 96 7.74 7.31 3.42
CA GLY A 96 7.96 7.38 4.86
C GLY A 96 7.15 6.34 5.64
N ILE A 97 5.89 6.08 5.24
CA ILE A 97 5.07 5.02 5.83
C ILE A 97 5.70 3.64 5.58
N ILE A 98 6.12 3.37 4.34
CA ILE A 98 6.74 2.10 3.96
C ILE A 98 8.02 1.84 4.77
N GLN A 99 8.91 2.83 4.85
CA GLN A 99 10.16 2.73 5.60
C GLN A 99 9.91 2.48 7.08
N ARG A 100 8.94 3.19 7.67
CA ARG A 100 8.54 3.01 9.06
C ARG A 100 8.04 1.58 9.30
N LEU A 101 7.11 1.09 8.48
CA LEU A 101 6.54 -0.24 8.61
C LEU A 101 7.61 -1.33 8.46
N ALA A 102 8.52 -1.19 7.50
CA ALA A 102 9.60 -2.15 7.30
C ALA A 102 10.56 -2.19 8.50
N SER A 103 10.92 -1.04 9.04
CA SER A 103 11.82 -0.94 10.19
C SER A 103 11.16 -1.43 11.48
N GLU A 104 9.92 -1.02 11.74
CA GLU A 104 9.20 -1.35 12.98
C GLU A 104 8.78 -2.82 13.04
N GLU A 105 8.30 -3.38 11.94
CA GLU A 105 7.72 -4.73 11.92
C GLU A 105 8.71 -5.83 11.50
N PHE A 106 9.75 -5.48 10.73
CA PHE A 106 10.70 -6.45 10.17
C PHE A 106 12.17 -6.20 10.51
N ASP A 107 12.50 -5.14 11.28
CA ASP A 107 13.90 -4.71 11.51
C ASP A 107 14.64 -4.53 10.17
N HIS A 108 13.93 -4.07 9.14
CA HIS A 108 14.44 -3.99 7.77
C HIS A 108 14.43 -2.56 7.24
N GLU A 109 15.57 -2.11 6.74
CA GLU A 109 15.72 -0.78 6.14
C GLU A 109 15.43 -0.84 4.63
N ILE A 110 14.45 -0.07 4.17
CA ILE A 110 14.09 0.04 2.74
C ILE A 110 14.50 1.41 2.21
N GLY A 111 15.27 1.38 1.11
CA GLY A 111 15.88 2.59 0.56
C GLY A 111 17.19 2.95 1.23
N ASP A 112 18.12 3.49 0.42
CA ASP A 112 19.45 3.97 0.84
C ASP A 112 19.40 5.28 1.65
#